data_AF-A0A969XY39-F1
#
_entry.id   AF-A0A969XY39-F1
#
_cell.length_a   1.000
_cell.length_b   1.000
_cell.length_c   1.000
_cell.angle_alpha   90.00
_cell.angle_beta   90.00
_cell.angle_gamma   90.00
#
_symmetry.space_group_name_H-M   'P 1'
#
loop_
_entity.id
_entity.type
_entity.pdbx_description
1 polymer ?
#
loop_
_entity_poly.entity_id
_entity_poly.type
_entity_poly.pdbx_seq_one_letter_code
_entity_poly.pdbx_strand_id
1 'polypeptide(L)'
;MDSPDHAAASPPPPQGGLVDPATLPPYELAISTPCRTCGYDLHGLRTDGRCPECGTAVRLSLRAGLEFAPPAYLRTLGRGMLLKVYGLVFVLAGAVIGGLGGSDEIAAWAARVLVMAAALLWVPGTWLLTLGEPHLADDRRKLTVRVLLRVACTAVLGLVLLWGFGGAEWIRGVPRPVVFALQTALLAAVLAAIAAEAVVLGRLARGLGDPLLAIRTRIEMWGLAISVALSIGGVLPLGLSGPVCCFETLSALGLFVFGLSWPVLLVRYRLSLGDAEHKAAVNWARQIALLERYQQSAAAASPSESA
;
A
#
# COMPACT_ATOMS: atom_id res chain seq x y z
N MET A 1 50.48 -7.00 3.88
CA MET A 1 49.36 -6.03 3.83
C MET A 1 48.41 -6.60 2.81
N ASP A 2 47.58 -7.55 3.26
CA ASP A 2 46.72 -8.34 2.40
C ASP A 2 45.42 -7.59 2.13
N SER A 3 45.12 -7.43 0.85
CA SER A 3 43.92 -6.76 0.36
C SER A 3 42.72 -7.66 0.67
N PRO A 4 41.67 -7.18 1.35
CA PRO A 4 40.50 -8.01 1.63
C PRO A 4 39.82 -8.41 0.32
N ASP A 5 39.71 -9.72 0.12
CA ASP A 5 38.96 -10.36 -0.96
C ASP A 5 37.54 -9.77 -1.00
N HIS A 6 37.29 -8.90 -1.97
CA HIS A 6 35.95 -8.58 -2.41
C HIS A 6 35.36 -9.85 -3.03
N ALA A 7 34.75 -10.70 -2.20
CA ALA A 7 33.92 -11.79 -2.63
C ALA A 7 32.95 -11.25 -3.70
N ALA A 8 33.22 -11.61 -4.96
CA ALA A 8 32.47 -11.15 -6.10
C ALA A 8 31.00 -11.45 -5.83
N ALA A 9 30.21 -10.40 -5.58
CA ALA A 9 28.78 -10.52 -5.43
C ALA A 9 28.28 -11.25 -6.66
N SER A 10 27.67 -12.43 -6.44
CA SER A 10 27.14 -13.24 -7.53
C SER A 10 26.29 -12.35 -8.42
N PRO A 11 26.46 -12.41 -9.77
CA PRO A 11 25.69 -11.57 -10.66
C PRO A 11 24.21 -11.72 -10.31
N PRO A 12 23.45 -10.60 -10.24
CA PRO A 12 22.03 -10.70 -9.92
C PRO A 12 21.40 -11.69 -10.90
N PRO A 13 20.56 -12.63 -10.41
CA PRO A 13 19.92 -13.60 -11.29
C PRO A 13 19.30 -12.84 -12.46
N PRO A 14 19.46 -13.34 -13.70
CA PRO A 14 18.92 -12.66 -14.88
C PRO A 14 17.50 -12.24 -14.54
N GLN A 15 17.18 -10.97 -14.77
CA GLN A 15 15.81 -10.46 -14.69
C GLN A 15 15.02 -11.06 -15.85
N GLY A 16 15.01 -12.40 -15.93
CA GLY A 16 14.38 -13.18 -16.96
C GLY A 16 12.98 -12.63 -17.06
N GLY A 17 12.67 -12.11 -18.25
CA GLY A 17 11.34 -11.64 -18.57
C GLY A 17 10.40 -12.73 -18.09
N LEU A 18 9.58 -12.38 -17.09
CA LEU A 18 8.59 -13.27 -16.53
C LEU A 18 7.90 -13.95 -17.70
N VAL A 19 8.10 -15.25 -17.87
CA VAL A 19 7.31 -16.00 -18.83
C VAL A 19 5.89 -15.82 -18.32
N ASP A 20 5.10 -15.00 -19.03
CA ASP A 20 3.74 -14.71 -18.61
C ASP A 20 3.07 -16.08 -18.51
N PRO A 21 2.55 -16.51 -17.35
CA PRO A 21 1.89 -17.79 -17.24
C PRO A 21 0.71 -17.92 -18.22
N ALA A 22 0.27 -16.81 -18.82
CA ALA A 22 -0.63 -16.81 -19.96
C ALA A 22 -0.11 -17.43 -21.25
N THR A 23 1.21 -17.43 -21.46
CA THR A 23 1.89 -17.97 -22.64
C THR A 23 2.28 -19.43 -22.48
N LEU A 24 2.22 -19.96 -21.25
CA LEU A 24 2.46 -21.37 -21.00
C LEU A 24 1.30 -22.20 -21.57
N PRO A 25 1.59 -23.38 -22.15
CA PRO A 25 0.54 -24.31 -22.56
C PRO A 25 -0.32 -24.67 -21.34
N PRO A 26 -1.61 -24.98 -21.54
CA PRO A 26 -2.46 -25.42 -20.45
C PRO A 26 -1.85 -26.58 -19.67
N TYR A 27 -1.85 -26.47 -18.34
CA TYR A 27 -1.33 -27.48 -17.43
C TYR A 27 -2.32 -27.70 -16.27
N GLU A 28 -2.28 -28.87 -15.64
CA GLU A 28 -3.08 -29.16 -14.46
C GLU A 28 -2.47 -28.53 -13.20
N LEU A 29 -3.31 -27.92 -12.37
CA LEU A 29 -2.88 -27.26 -11.16
C LEU A 29 -2.45 -28.28 -10.09
N ALA A 30 -1.15 -28.37 -9.85
CA ALA A 30 -0.58 -29.22 -8.80
C ALA A 30 -0.71 -28.62 -7.38
N ILE A 31 -1.19 -27.38 -7.26
CA ILE A 31 -1.32 -26.67 -5.98
C ILE A 31 -2.78 -26.34 -5.69
N SER A 32 -3.17 -26.52 -4.43
CA SER A 32 -4.49 -26.11 -3.95
C SER A 32 -4.63 -24.60 -4.13
N THR A 33 -5.59 -24.20 -4.97
CA THR A 33 -5.83 -22.80 -5.31
C THR A 33 -7.32 -22.54 -5.23
N PRO A 34 -7.80 -21.76 -4.25
CA PRO A 34 -9.23 -21.51 -4.13
C PRO A 34 -9.72 -20.65 -5.29
N CYS A 35 -10.90 -20.97 -5.81
CA CYS A 35 -11.58 -20.14 -6.79
C CYS A 35 -11.86 -18.77 -6.20
N ARG A 36 -11.49 -17.69 -6.90
CA ARG A 36 -11.69 -16.33 -6.40
C ARG A 36 -13.15 -15.92 -6.18
N THR A 37 -14.08 -16.65 -6.80
CA THR A 37 -15.52 -16.32 -6.77
C THR A 37 -16.25 -17.13 -5.70
N CYS A 38 -16.08 -18.45 -5.67
CA CYS A 38 -16.80 -19.35 -4.77
C CYS A 38 -15.94 -20.04 -3.70
N GLY A 39 -14.61 -19.96 -3.79
CA GLY A 39 -13.69 -20.62 -2.86
C GLY A 39 -13.39 -22.09 -3.13
N TYR A 40 -14.01 -22.72 -4.15
CA TYR A 40 -13.74 -24.13 -4.51
C TYR A 40 -12.27 -24.38 -4.84
N ASP A 41 -11.69 -25.48 -4.37
CA ASP A 41 -10.29 -25.83 -4.64
C ASP A 41 -10.09 -26.25 -6.11
N LEU A 42 -9.24 -25.53 -6.83
CA LEU A 42 -8.95 -25.77 -8.24
C LEU A 42 -7.81 -26.76 -8.48
N HIS A 43 -7.30 -27.43 -7.44
CA HIS A 43 -6.30 -28.50 -7.59
C HIS A 43 -6.77 -29.56 -8.60
N GLY A 44 -5.86 -29.96 -9.49
CA GLY A 44 -6.10 -30.94 -10.56
C GLY A 44 -6.85 -30.39 -11.77
N LEU A 45 -7.39 -29.16 -11.72
CA LEU A 45 -8.02 -28.55 -12.89
C LEU A 45 -6.96 -27.96 -13.83
N ARG A 46 -7.22 -28.02 -15.13
CA ARG A 46 -6.39 -27.35 -16.13
C ARG A 46 -6.49 -25.83 -16.00
N THR A 47 -5.38 -25.15 -16.23
CA THR A 47 -5.32 -23.68 -16.17
C THR A 47 -6.27 -23.01 -17.16
N ASP A 48 -6.51 -23.58 -18.34
CA ASP A 48 -7.50 -23.10 -19.33
C ASP A 48 -8.95 -23.47 -19.01
N GLY A 49 -9.17 -24.27 -17.96
CA GLY A 49 -10.48 -24.75 -17.55
C GLY A 49 -11.35 -23.70 -16.82
N ARG A 50 -12.50 -24.17 -16.34
CA ARG A 50 -13.45 -23.41 -15.53
C ARG A 50 -13.67 -24.10 -14.20
N CYS A 51 -13.91 -23.31 -13.16
CA CYS A 51 -14.34 -23.81 -11.86
C CYS A 51 -15.67 -24.56 -12.00
N PRO A 52 -15.79 -25.81 -11.50
CA PRO A 52 -17.00 -26.61 -11.65
C PRO A 52 -18.20 -26.04 -10.90
N GLU A 53 -17.97 -25.30 -9.81
CA GLU A 53 -19.05 -24.75 -8.98
C GLU A 53 -19.66 -23.47 -9.54
N CYS A 54 -18.84 -22.57 -10.11
CA CYS A 54 -19.29 -21.23 -10.49
C CYS A 54 -18.97 -20.83 -11.93
N GLY A 55 -18.31 -21.69 -12.70
CA GLY A 55 -17.92 -21.43 -14.09
C GLY A 55 -16.82 -20.37 -14.29
N THR A 56 -16.27 -19.80 -13.21
CA THR A 56 -15.16 -18.83 -13.27
C THR A 56 -13.93 -19.47 -13.90
N ALA A 57 -13.31 -18.83 -14.89
CA ALA A 57 -12.09 -19.34 -15.51
C ALA A 57 -10.97 -19.53 -14.49
N VAL A 58 -10.29 -20.69 -14.52
CA VAL A 58 -9.23 -21.06 -13.57
C VAL A 58 -8.10 -20.03 -13.59
N ARG A 59 -7.69 -19.56 -14.77
CA ARG A 59 -6.69 -18.48 -14.94
C ARG A 59 -6.99 -17.22 -14.14
N LEU A 60 -8.27 -16.88 -13.94
CA LEU A 60 -8.64 -15.69 -13.18
C LEU A 60 -8.40 -15.85 -11.69
N SER A 61 -8.49 -17.09 -11.17
CA SER A 61 -8.25 -17.41 -9.77
C SER A 61 -6.76 -17.53 -9.45
N LEU A 62 -5.95 -18.03 -10.40
CA LEU A 62 -4.49 -18.06 -10.27
C LEU A 62 -3.85 -16.68 -10.13
N ARG A 63 -4.50 -15.65 -10.68
CA ARG A 63 -4.03 -14.26 -10.61
C ARG A 63 -4.43 -13.53 -9.32
N ALA A 64 -5.08 -14.19 -8.37
CA ALA A 64 -5.68 -13.51 -7.22
C ALA A 64 -4.76 -13.47 -5.97
N GLY A 65 -3.79 -14.37 -5.84
CA GLY A 65 -2.93 -14.49 -4.67
C GLY A 65 -1.58 -13.79 -4.82
N LEU A 66 -1.18 -12.99 -3.84
CA LEU A 66 0.16 -12.40 -3.76
C LEU A 66 1.26 -13.44 -3.56
N GLU A 67 0.91 -14.66 -3.13
CA GLU A 67 1.83 -15.79 -3.02
C GLU A 67 2.40 -16.31 -4.34
N PHE A 68 1.91 -15.80 -5.48
CA PHE A 68 2.49 -16.02 -6.81
C PHE A 68 3.17 -14.78 -7.38
N ALA A 69 3.07 -13.64 -6.69
CA ALA A 69 3.69 -12.40 -7.13
C ALA A 69 5.23 -12.52 -7.07
N PRO A 70 5.98 -11.77 -7.90
CA PRO A 70 7.44 -11.79 -7.84
C PRO A 70 7.93 -11.38 -6.42
N PRO A 71 8.87 -12.11 -5.79
CA PRO A 71 9.31 -11.79 -4.43
C PRO A 71 9.97 -10.41 -4.33
N ALA A 72 10.63 -9.95 -5.40
CA ALA A 72 11.17 -8.58 -5.47
C ALA A 72 10.08 -7.50 -5.39
N TYR A 73 8.89 -7.76 -5.96
CA TYR A 73 7.75 -6.85 -5.88
C TYR A 73 7.20 -6.78 -4.44
N LEU A 74 7.04 -7.94 -3.78
CA LEU A 74 6.58 -7.99 -2.39
C LEU A 74 7.55 -7.29 -1.42
N ARG A 75 8.87 -7.45 -1.62
CA ARG A 75 9.89 -6.67 -0.88
C ARG A 75 9.71 -5.17 -1.04
N THR A 76 9.39 -4.74 -2.26
CA THR A 76 9.18 -3.32 -2.57
C THR A 76 7.94 -2.77 -1.86
N LEU A 77 6.84 -3.52 -1.85
CA LEU A 77 5.65 -3.19 -1.06
C LEU A 77 5.96 -3.16 0.44
N GLY A 78 6.72 -4.14 0.95
CA GLY A 78 7.13 -4.19 2.35
C GLY A 78 7.97 -2.99 2.78
N ARG A 79 8.91 -2.53 1.93
CA ARG A 79 9.67 -1.29 2.15
C ARG A 79 8.75 -0.06 2.18
N GLY A 80 7.78 0.00 1.25
CA GLY A 80 6.77 1.06 1.25
C GLY A 80 5.97 1.12 2.54
N MET A 81 5.55 -0.03 3.05
CA MET A 81 4.84 -0.15 4.32
C MET A 81 5.68 0.35 5.50
N LEU A 82 6.96 -0.04 5.54
CA LEU A 82 7.89 0.36 6.60
C LEU A 82 8.14 1.88 6.61
N LEU A 83 8.30 2.50 5.44
CA LEU A 83 8.44 3.96 5.34
C LEU A 83 7.23 4.69 5.94
N LYS A 84 6.01 4.18 5.73
CA LYS A 84 4.80 4.75 6.32
C LYS A 84 4.72 4.56 7.84
N VAL A 85 5.17 3.41 8.35
CA VAL A 85 5.30 3.20 9.81
C VAL A 85 6.23 4.23 10.41
N TYR A 86 7.42 4.44 9.84
CA TYR A 86 8.35 5.46 10.33
C TYR A 86 7.79 6.88 10.21
N GLY A 87 7.14 7.20 9.09
CA GLY A 87 6.45 8.49 8.93
C GLY A 87 5.42 8.72 10.04
N LEU A 88 4.62 7.71 10.38
CA LEU A 88 3.62 7.82 11.43
C LEU A 88 4.24 7.97 12.82
N VAL A 89 5.32 7.25 13.11
CA VAL A 89 6.07 7.43 14.37
C VAL A 89 6.55 8.86 14.51
N PHE A 90 7.05 9.49 13.44
CA PHE A 90 7.43 10.90 13.47
C PHE A 90 6.26 11.86 13.67
N VAL A 91 5.09 11.59 13.07
CA VAL A 91 3.87 12.39 13.36
C VAL A 91 3.50 12.31 14.83
N LEU A 92 3.46 11.09 15.39
CA LEU A 92 3.11 10.88 16.80
C LEU A 92 4.13 11.54 17.74
N ALA A 93 5.43 11.40 17.46
CA ALA A 93 6.47 12.08 18.23
C ALA A 93 6.35 13.61 18.15
N GLY A 94 6.10 14.15 16.97
CA GLY A 94 5.87 15.59 16.77
C GLY A 94 4.64 16.09 17.53
N ALA A 95 3.55 15.32 17.53
CA ALA A 95 2.34 15.64 18.29
C ALA A 95 2.59 15.66 19.81
N VAL A 96 3.34 14.67 20.33
CA VAL A 96 3.71 14.61 21.76
C VAL A 96 4.61 15.79 22.14
N ILE A 97 5.65 16.09 21.35
CA ILE A 97 6.56 17.20 21.62
C ILE A 97 5.82 18.55 21.54
N GLY A 98 4.98 18.76 20.53
CA GLY A 98 4.19 19.97 20.39
C GLY A 98 3.17 20.14 21.52
N GLY A 99 2.52 19.06 21.95
CA GLY A 99 1.55 19.08 23.04
C GLY A 99 2.17 19.33 24.42
N LEU A 100 3.29 18.67 24.73
CA LEU A 100 3.98 18.81 26.03
C LEU A 100 4.81 20.09 26.11
N GLY A 101 5.32 20.60 24.99
CA GLY A 101 6.13 21.82 24.94
C GLY A 101 5.34 23.11 25.17
N GLY A 102 4.02 23.08 25.01
CA GLY A 102 3.17 24.25 25.21
C GLY A 102 3.57 25.43 24.31
N SER A 103 3.95 26.56 24.91
CA SER A 103 4.38 27.77 24.19
C SER A 103 5.88 27.84 23.90
N ASP A 104 6.65 26.79 24.21
CA ASP A 104 8.09 26.76 23.94
C ASP A 104 8.37 26.75 22.42
N GLU A 105 9.13 27.74 21.96
CA GLU A 105 9.43 27.92 20.53
C GLU A 105 10.29 26.79 19.96
N ILE A 106 11.21 26.24 20.76
CA ILE A 106 12.08 25.13 20.35
C ILE A 106 11.25 23.86 20.16
N ALA A 107 10.35 23.56 21.10
CA ALA A 107 9.45 22.42 21.00
C ALA A 107 8.52 22.55 19.78
N ALA A 108 7.99 23.75 19.51
CA ALA A 108 7.18 24.02 18.33
C ALA A 108 7.96 23.79 17.02
N TRP A 109 9.22 24.24 16.95
CA TRP A 109 10.10 23.99 15.80
C TRP A 109 10.41 22.50 15.63
N ALA A 110 10.76 21.80 16.70
CA ALA A 110 11.04 20.37 16.68
C ALA A 110 9.83 19.57 16.18
N ALA A 111 8.62 19.89 16.66
CA ALA A 111 7.38 19.27 16.20
C ALA A 111 7.15 19.48 14.69
N ARG A 112 7.37 20.70 14.17
CA ARG A 112 7.25 20.99 12.73
C ARG A 112 8.23 20.16 11.89
N VAL A 113 9.50 20.10 12.31
CA VAL A 113 10.54 19.32 11.61
C VAL A 113 10.16 17.84 11.55
N LEU A 114 9.64 17.27 12.65
CA LEU A 114 9.19 15.88 12.67
C LEU A 114 8.00 15.63 11.75
N VAL A 115 7.02 16.53 11.72
CA VAL A 115 5.88 16.42 10.79
C VAL A 115 6.33 16.53 9.33
N MET A 116 7.30 17.38 9.02
CA MET A 116 7.86 17.48 7.67
C MET A 116 8.64 16.22 7.28
N ALA A 117 9.46 15.68 8.19
CA ALA A 117 10.14 14.41 7.99
C ALA A 117 9.14 13.27 7.76
N ALA A 118 8.04 13.25 8.51
CA ALA A 118 6.95 12.29 8.30
C ALA A 118 6.35 12.39 6.90
N ALA A 119 6.02 13.59 6.44
CA ALA A 119 5.47 13.82 5.10
C ALA A 119 6.43 13.37 4.01
N LEU A 120 7.74 13.63 4.17
CA LEU A 120 8.79 13.19 3.25
C LEU A 120 8.94 11.67 3.18
N LEU A 121 8.64 10.93 4.26
CA LEU A 121 8.60 9.46 4.23
C LEU A 121 7.27 8.92 3.68
N TRP A 122 6.18 9.63 3.90
CA TRP A 122 4.83 9.20 3.51
C TRP A 122 4.66 9.12 1.99
N VAL A 123 5.20 10.09 1.25
CA VAL A 123 5.13 10.14 -0.22
C VAL A 123 5.82 8.95 -0.88
N PRO A 124 7.12 8.66 -0.66
CA PRO A 124 7.78 7.49 -1.24
C PRO A 124 7.15 6.19 -0.73
N GLY A 125 6.74 6.12 0.54
CA GLY A 125 6.01 4.96 1.07
C GLY A 125 4.74 4.67 0.28
N THR A 126 3.94 5.69 0.00
CA THR A 126 2.71 5.57 -0.81
C THR A 126 3.00 5.30 -2.28
N TRP A 127 4.08 5.85 -2.83
CA TRP A 127 4.50 5.55 -4.19
C TRP A 127 4.85 4.07 -4.37
N LEU A 128 5.61 3.50 -3.43
CA LEU A 128 5.97 2.09 -3.42
C LEU A 128 4.74 1.19 -3.26
N LEU A 129 3.82 1.52 -2.35
CA LEU A 129 2.58 0.76 -2.16
C LEU A 129 1.62 0.81 -3.36
N THR A 130 1.72 1.86 -4.18
CA THR A 130 0.90 2.01 -5.39
C THR A 130 1.58 1.52 -6.66
N LEU A 131 2.76 0.90 -6.55
CA LEU A 131 3.41 0.29 -7.71
C LEU A 131 2.48 -0.76 -8.34
N GLY A 132 2.49 -0.78 -9.67
CA GLY A 132 1.75 -1.78 -10.41
C GLY A 132 2.39 -3.14 -10.26
N GLU A 133 1.56 -4.16 -10.05
CA GLU A 133 2.00 -5.52 -10.23
C GLU A 133 2.46 -5.70 -11.69
N PRO A 134 3.74 -6.05 -11.93
CA PRO A 134 4.34 -5.96 -13.26
C PRO A 134 3.66 -6.86 -14.30
N HIS A 135 3.03 -7.95 -13.87
CA HIS A 135 2.38 -8.91 -14.75
C HIS A 135 0.89 -8.61 -15.02
N LEU A 136 0.31 -7.58 -14.41
CA LEU A 136 -1.08 -7.15 -14.65
C LEU A 136 -1.14 -5.88 -15.51
N ALA A 137 -0.41 -5.89 -16.63
CA ALA A 137 -0.24 -4.72 -17.51
C ALA A 137 -1.57 -4.12 -18.05
N ASP A 138 -2.68 -4.85 -18.00
CA ASP A 138 -3.88 -4.51 -18.78
C ASP A 138 -5.03 -3.82 -18.01
N ASP A 139 -4.84 -3.42 -16.75
CA ASP A 139 -5.94 -2.84 -15.98
C ASP A 139 -5.95 -1.30 -16.01
N ARG A 140 -6.38 -0.73 -17.15
CA ARG A 140 -6.49 0.73 -17.34
C ARG A 140 -7.32 1.43 -16.25
N ARG A 141 -8.33 0.76 -15.67
CA ARG A 141 -9.12 1.31 -14.55
C ARG A 141 -8.32 1.44 -13.26
N LYS A 142 -7.24 0.69 -13.07
CA LYS A 142 -6.35 0.80 -11.89
C LYS A 142 -5.42 2.02 -11.93
N LEU A 143 -5.23 2.64 -13.10
CA LEU A 143 -4.41 3.85 -13.23
C LEU A 143 -5.02 5.05 -12.50
N THR A 144 -6.35 5.22 -12.56
CA THR A 144 -7.01 6.41 -11.98
C THR A 144 -6.83 6.50 -10.47
N VAL A 145 -7.01 5.41 -9.73
CA VAL A 145 -6.87 5.41 -8.26
C VAL A 145 -5.41 5.66 -7.83
N ARG A 146 -4.44 5.07 -8.55
CA ARG A 146 -3.02 5.24 -8.25
C ARG A 146 -2.55 6.67 -8.51
N VAL A 147 -2.95 7.24 -9.64
CA VAL A 147 -2.62 8.63 -10.00
C VAL A 147 -3.26 9.59 -9.00
N LEU A 148 -4.54 9.40 -8.68
CA LEU A 148 -5.24 10.22 -7.68
C LEU A 148 -4.52 10.19 -6.33
N LEU A 149 -4.14 9.01 -5.84
CA LEU A 149 -3.46 8.88 -4.55
C LEU A 149 -2.09 9.57 -4.55
N ARG A 150 -1.31 9.44 -5.64
CA ARG A 150 0.01 10.08 -5.78
C ARG A 150 -0.09 11.60 -5.86
N VAL A 151 -1.04 12.12 -6.63
CA VAL A 151 -1.31 13.56 -6.74
C VAL A 151 -1.75 14.11 -5.39
N ALA A 152 -2.70 13.45 -4.72
CA ALA A 152 -3.18 13.86 -3.40
C ALA A 152 -2.04 13.87 -2.36
N CYS A 153 -1.21 12.83 -2.30
CA CYS A 153 -0.07 12.79 -1.36
C CYS A 153 0.97 13.87 -1.66
N THR A 154 1.24 14.15 -2.95
CA THR A 154 2.20 15.20 -3.34
C THR A 154 1.67 16.58 -2.99
N ALA A 155 0.37 16.82 -3.19
CA ALA A 155 -0.29 18.07 -2.78
C ALA A 155 -0.26 18.26 -1.26
N VAL A 156 -0.55 17.20 -0.49
CA VAL A 156 -0.45 17.22 0.98
C VAL A 156 0.99 17.52 1.42
N LEU A 157 2.01 16.91 0.80
CA LEU A 157 3.41 17.20 1.10
C LEU A 157 3.75 18.67 0.82
N GLY A 158 3.44 19.18 -0.37
CA GLY A 158 3.71 20.57 -0.74
C GLY A 158 3.09 21.54 0.25
N LEU A 159 1.90 21.22 0.75
CA LEU A 159 1.25 22.03 1.76
C LEU A 159 1.90 21.91 3.15
N VAL A 160 2.22 20.69 3.62
CA VAL A 160 2.93 20.52 4.90
C VAL A 160 4.24 21.32 4.90
N LEU A 161 4.97 21.33 3.78
CA LEU A 161 6.16 22.14 3.62
C LEU A 161 5.85 23.64 3.64
N LEU A 162 4.82 24.08 2.93
CA LEU A 162 4.39 25.48 2.92
C LEU A 162 4.04 25.98 4.33
N TRP A 163 3.28 25.19 5.11
CA TRP A 163 2.91 25.55 6.48
C TRP A 163 4.10 25.45 7.45
N GLY A 164 4.95 24.44 7.28
CA GLY A 164 6.14 24.24 8.10
C GLY A 164 7.14 25.39 7.98
N PHE A 165 7.36 25.90 6.76
CA PHE A 165 8.32 26.99 6.49
C PHE A 165 7.69 28.39 6.51
N GLY A 166 6.46 28.54 6.03
CA GLY A 166 5.80 29.84 5.88
C GLY A 166 5.15 30.38 7.16
N GLY A 167 4.95 29.53 8.18
CA GLY A 167 4.29 29.90 9.43
C GLY A 167 2.90 30.48 9.24
N ALA A 168 2.43 31.32 10.18
CA ALA A 168 1.20 32.09 10.01
C ALA A 168 1.38 33.33 9.12
N GLU A 169 2.65 33.67 8.81
CA GLU A 169 3.05 34.88 8.09
C GLU A 169 2.61 34.87 6.63
N TRP A 170 2.72 33.73 5.95
CA TRP A 170 2.36 33.64 4.52
C TRP A 170 0.87 33.91 4.24
N ILE A 171 0.02 33.79 5.28
CA ILE A 171 -1.42 34.02 5.20
C ILE A 171 -1.76 35.50 5.49
N ARG A 172 -0.82 36.28 6.04
CA ARG A 172 -1.05 37.72 6.31
C ARG A 172 -1.19 38.47 5.00
N GLY A 173 -2.43 38.76 4.63
CA GLY A 173 -2.80 39.44 3.38
C GLY A 173 -3.67 38.60 2.45
N VAL A 174 -3.81 37.30 2.70
CA VAL A 174 -4.76 36.45 1.97
C VAL A 174 -6.16 36.66 2.58
N PRO A 175 -7.19 36.98 1.78
CA PRO A 175 -8.55 37.10 2.28
C PRO A 175 -9.00 35.81 2.99
N ARG A 176 -9.61 35.93 4.18
CA ARG A 176 -10.08 34.78 4.97
C ARG A 176 -10.91 33.76 4.19
N PRO A 177 -11.82 34.16 3.27
CA PRO A 177 -12.57 33.19 2.47
C PRO A 177 -11.69 32.30 1.58
N VAL A 178 -10.57 32.83 1.08
CA VAL A 178 -9.62 32.09 0.24
C VAL A 178 -8.87 31.06 1.09
N VAL A 179 -8.40 31.45 2.27
CA VAL A 179 -7.74 30.54 3.22
C VAL A 179 -8.68 29.40 3.59
N PHE A 180 -9.93 29.73 3.89
CA PHE A 180 -10.97 28.76 4.24
C PHE A 180 -11.26 27.78 3.09
N ALA A 181 -11.39 28.29 1.87
CA ALA A 181 -11.61 27.46 0.68
C ALA A 181 -10.42 26.50 0.44
N LEU A 182 -9.18 26.99 0.55
CA LEU A 182 -7.97 26.17 0.41
C LEU A 182 -7.88 25.09 1.48
N GLN A 183 -8.16 25.44 2.74
CA GLN A 183 -8.18 24.49 3.85
C GLN A 183 -9.26 23.41 3.66
N THR A 184 -10.45 23.80 3.20
CA THR A 184 -11.54 22.86 2.92
C THR A 184 -11.18 21.91 1.77
N ALA A 185 -10.63 22.44 0.67
CA ALA A 185 -10.20 21.66 -0.47
C ALA A 185 -9.10 20.65 -0.09
N LEU A 186 -8.16 21.07 0.77
CA LEU A 186 -7.14 20.17 1.31
C LEU A 186 -7.78 19.04 2.12
N LEU A 187 -8.66 19.35 3.06
CA LEU A 187 -9.25 18.33 3.92
C LEU A 187 -10.04 17.31 3.09
N ALA A 188 -10.74 17.78 2.04
CA ALA A 188 -11.35 16.89 1.06
C ALA A 188 -10.33 16.02 0.31
N ALA A 189 -9.18 16.57 -0.09
CA ALA A 189 -8.09 15.82 -0.70
C ALA A 189 -7.48 14.77 0.25
N VAL A 190 -7.33 15.09 1.53
CA VAL A 190 -6.87 14.16 2.58
C VAL A 190 -7.86 13.02 2.75
N LEU A 191 -9.17 13.32 2.84
CA LEU A 191 -10.22 12.30 2.91
C LEU A 191 -10.21 11.40 1.67
N ALA A 192 -10.06 11.97 0.48
CA ALA A 192 -9.94 11.21 -0.76
C ALA A 192 -8.68 10.32 -0.76
N ALA A 193 -7.55 10.80 -0.25
CA ALA A 193 -6.33 10.01 -0.11
C ALA A 193 -6.51 8.85 0.87
N ILE A 194 -7.11 9.09 2.05
CA ILE A 194 -7.45 8.05 3.02
C ILE A 194 -8.33 6.98 2.38
N ALA A 195 -9.39 7.39 1.67
CA ALA A 195 -10.31 6.48 0.98
C ALA A 195 -9.67 5.73 -0.21
N ALA A 196 -8.69 6.31 -0.89
CA ALA A 196 -7.95 5.63 -1.95
C ALA A 196 -6.93 4.64 -1.38
N GLU A 197 -6.19 5.02 -0.34
CA GLU A 197 -5.26 4.15 0.37
C GLU A 197 -5.96 2.94 0.98
N ALA A 198 -7.09 3.20 1.64
CA ALA A 198 -8.06 2.22 2.08
C ALA A 198 -8.35 1.11 1.06
N VAL A 199 -8.72 1.52 -0.16
CA VAL A 199 -9.03 0.60 -1.26
C VAL A 199 -7.79 -0.20 -1.67
N VAL A 200 -6.61 0.42 -1.68
CA VAL A 200 -5.34 -0.25 -1.96
C VAL A 200 -5.01 -1.29 -0.90
N LEU A 201 -5.06 -0.93 0.39
CA LEU A 201 -4.79 -1.84 1.50
C LEU A 201 -5.83 -2.97 1.60
N GLY A 202 -7.10 -2.68 1.36
CA GLY A 202 -8.17 -3.70 1.32
C GLY A 202 -8.04 -4.66 0.14
N ARG A 203 -7.46 -4.23 -0.99
CA ARG A 203 -7.08 -5.13 -2.08
C ARG A 203 -5.86 -5.97 -1.70
N LEU A 204 -4.87 -5.35 -1.06
CA LEU A 204 -3.66 -6.03 -0.60
C LEU A 204 -4.00 -7.13 0.41
N ALA A 205 -4.84 -6.86 1.40
CA ALA A 205 -5.27 -7.87 2.38
C ALA A 205 -5.98 -9.07 1.74
N ARG A 206 -6.84 -8.82 0.74
CA ARG A 206 -7.47 -9.90 -0.03
C ARG A 206 -6.45 -10.71 -0.81
N GLY A 207 -5.46 -10.06 -1.43
CA GLY A 207 -4.37 -10.75 -2.12
C GLY A 207 -3.47 -11.56 -1.18
N LEU A 208 -3.35 -11.14 0.08
CA LEU A 208 -2.65 -11.89 1.14
C LEU A 208 -3.45 -13.09 1.66
N GLY A 209 -4.74 -13.21 1.30
CA GLY A 209 -5.61 -14.26 1.83
C GLY A 209 -6.00 -14.06 3.31
N ASP A 210 -5.84 -12.86 3.87
CA ASP A 210 -6.19 -12.56 5.27
C ASP A 210 -7.50 -11.73 5.35
N PRO A 211 -8.65 -12.38 5.61
CA PRO A 211 -9.94 -11.67 5.70
C PRO A 211 -10.03 -10.77 6.94
N LEU A 212 -9.33 -11.10 8.03
CA LEU A 212 -9.35 -10.29 9.25
C LEU A 212 -8.61 -8.97 9.03
N LEU A 213 -7.50 -9.00 8.29
CA LEU A 213 -6.77 -7.80 7.91
C LEU A 213 -7.64 -6.89 7.03
N ALA A 214 -8.40 -7.45 6.09
CA ALA A 214 -9.32 -6.68 5.25
C ALA A 214 -10.44 -6.00 6.06
N ILE A 215 -11.03 -6.72 7.02
CA ILE A 215 -12.06 -6.18 7.91
C ILE A 215 -11.49 -5.07 8.79
N ARG A 216 -10.34 -5.30 9.44
CA ARG A 216 -9.67 -4.32 10.29
C ARG A 216 -9.33 -3.06 9.51
N THR A 217 -8.73 -3.19 8.33
CA THR A 217 -8.46 -2.07 7.43
C THR A 217 -9.73 -1.27 7.18
N ARG A 218 -10.86 -1.93 6.90
CA ARG A 218 -12.13 -1.21 6.72
C ARG A 218 -12.58 -0.43 7.96
N ILE A 219 -12.49 -1.04 9.16
CA ILE A 219 -12.86 -0.39 10.42
C ILE A 219 -11.99 0.85 10.67
N GLU A 220 -10.66 0.68 10.57
CA GLU A 220 -9.67 1.74 10.79
C GLU A 220 -9.87 2.92 9.83
N MET A 221 -10.15 2.63 8.56
CA MET A 221 -10.43 3.65 7.53
C MET A 221 -11.68 4.47 7.84
N TRP A 222 -12.80 3.81 8.17
CA TRP A 222 -14.04 4.51 8.48
C TRP A 222 -13.89 5.32 9.77
N GLY A 223 -13.21 4.77 10.77
CA GLY A 223 -12.84 5.48 11.98
C GLY A 223 -12.06 6.77 11.70
N LEU A 224 -10.99 6.68 10.91
CA LEU A 224 -10.17 7.82 10.54
C LEU A 224 -10.95 8.84 9.69
N ALA A 225 -11.71 8.38 8.68
CA ALA A 225 -12.49 9.24 7.80
C ALA A 225 -13.59 10.00 8.56
N ILE A 226 -14.31 9.34 9.47
CA ILE A 226 -15.29 9.99 10.33
C ILE A 226 -14.58 11.01 11.23
N SER A 227 -13.47 10.64 11.85
CA SER A 227 -12.72 11.54 12.75
C SER A 227 -12.28 12.82 12.04
N VAL A 228 -11.75 12.71 10.82
CA VAL A 228 -11.37 13.85 9.98
C VAL A 228 -12.59 14.66 9.53
N ALA A 229 -13.70 14.00 9.16
CA ALA A 229 -14.93 14.68 8.78
C ALA A 229 -15.53 15.49 9.95
N LEU A 230 -15.46 14.97 11.18
CA LEU A 230 -15.86 15.70 12.38
C LEU A 230 -14.93 16.91 12.63
N SER A 231 -13.63 16.80 12.34
CA SER A 231 -12.71 17.95 12.40
C SER A 231 -13.15 19.06 11.44
N ILE A 232 -13.54 18.70 10.20
CA ILE A 232 -14.03 19.66 9.20
C ILE A 232 -15.31 20.34 9.69
N GLY A 233 -16.24 19.57 10.25
CA GLY A 233 -17.50 20.09 10.81
C GLY A 233 -17.29 21.09 11.94
N GLY A 234 -16.28 20.89 12.79
CA GLY A 234 -15.93 21.82 13.87
C GLY A 234 -15.35 23.15 13.39
N VAL A 235 -14.70 23.18 12.21
CA VAL A 235 -14.09 24.39 11.64
C VAL A 235 -15.13 25.28 10.93
N LEU A 236 -16.30 24.76 10.57
CA LEU A 236 -17.37 25.54 9.94
C LEU A 236 -18.04 26.47 10.98
N PRO A 237 -17.97 27.81 10.79
CA PRO A 237 -18.50 28.76 11.75
C PRO A 237 -20.02 28.83 11.64
N LEU A 238 -20.73 27.89 12.27
CA LEU A 238 -22.19 27.89 12.34
C LEU A 238 -22.74 28.83 13.44
N GLY A 239 -21.89 29.61 14.10
CA GLY A 239 -22.31 30.53 15.16
C GLY A 239 -22.74 29.85 16.46
N LEU A 240 -22.53 28.54 16.61
CA LEU A 240 -22.90 27.76 17.78
C LEU A 240 -21.64 27.39 18.58
N SER A 241 -21.38 28.06 19.70
CA SER A 241 -20.18 27.85 20.52
C SER A 241 -20.19 26.52 21.31
N GLY A 242 -21.36 26.04 21.73
CA GLY A 242 -21.49 24.81 22.53
C GLY A 242 -21.18 23.51 21.78
N PRO A 243 -21.82 23.23 20.61
CA PRO A 243 -21.63 21.99 19.87
C PRO A 243 -20.21 21.78 19.33
N VAL A 244 -19.50 22.87 19.02
CA VAL A 244 -18.14 22.83 18.44
C VAL A 244 -17.16 22.11 19.38
N CYS A 245 -17.24 22.36 20.69
CA CYS A 245 -16.36 21.72 21.67
C CYS A 245 -16.55 20.19 21.71
N CYS A 246 -17.80 19.71 21.58
CA CYS A 246 -18.09 18.28 21.55
C CYS A 246 -17.53 17.62 20.29
N PHE A 247 -17.70 18.25 19.11
CA PHE A 247 -17.18 17.72 17.85
C PHE A 247 -15.66 17.65 17.83
N GLU A 248 -15.00 18.69 18.34
CA GLU A 248 -13.53 18.75 18.40
C GLU A 248 -12.98 17.69 19.36
N THR A 249 -13.61 17.50 20.53
CA THR A 249 -13.21 16.46 21.49
C THR A 249 -13.40 15.05 20.92
N LEU A 250 -14.54 14.78 20.29
CA LEU A 250 -14.82 13.47 19.67
C LEU A 250 -13.88 13.20 18.49
N SER A 251 -13.61 14.22 17.69
CA SER A 251 -12.66 14.14 16.57
C SER A 251 -11.25 13.86 17.06
N ALA A 252 -10.78 14.59 18.08
CA ALA A 252 -9.46 14.39 18.68
C ALA A 252 -9.31 12.99 19.27
N LEU A 253 -10.33 12.51 19.99
CA LEU A 253 -10.35 11.14 20.53
C LEU A 253 -10.30 10.10 19.41
N GLY A 254 -11.09 10.28 18.36
CA GLY A 254 -11.09 9.38 17.20
C GLY A 254 -9.74 9.36 16.48
N LEU A 255 -9.16 10.53 16.19
CA LEU A 255 -7.84 10.65 15.59
C LEU A 255 -6.75 10.02 16.48
N PHE A 256 -6.87 10.14 17.81
CA PHE A 256 -5.94 9.51 18.73
C PHE A 256 -6.06 7.98 18.70
N VAL A 257 -7.26 7.44 18.85
CA VAL A 257 -7.51 5.99 18.87
C VAL A 257 -7.11 5.36 17.52
N PHE A 258 -7.65 5.88 16.42
CA PHE A 258 -7.36 5.35 15.08
C PHE A 258 -5.93 5.67 14.62
N GLY A 259 -5.36 6.78 15.07
CA GLY A 259 -3.96 7.13 14.81
C GLY A 259 -2.98 6.20 15.51
N LEU A 260 -3.31 5.69 16.70
CA LEU A 260 -2.48 4.72 17.44
C LEU A 260 -2.66 3.28 16.96
N SER A 261 -3.83 2.90 16.45
CA SER A 261 -4.07 1.56 15.88
C SER A 261 -3.55 1.41 14.45
N TRP A 262 -3.50 2.48 13.67
CA TRP A 262 -2.95 2.48 12.31
C TRP A 262 -1.51 1.92 12.19
N PRO A 263 -0.51 2.31 13.02
CA PRO A 263 0.83 1.73 12.92
C PRO A 263 0.83 0.23 13.20
N VAL A 264 -0.02 -0.25 14.12
CA VAL A 264 -0.18 -1.68 14.41
C VAL A 264 -0.72 -2.40 13.17
N LEU A 265 -1.69 -1.81 12.47
CA LEU A 265 -2.19 -2.35 11.22
C LEU A 265 -1.09 -2.41 10.15
N LEU A 266 -0.33 -1.33 9.95
CA LEU A 266 0.76 -1.30 8.96
C LEU A 266 1.87 -2.30 9.28
N VAL A 267 2.24 -2.48 10.55
CA VAL A 267 3.20 -3.50 10.98
C VAL A 267 2.67 -4.90 10.68
N ARG A 268 1.39 -5.18 10.92
CA ARG A 268 0.78 -6.47 10.55
C ARG A 268 0.84 -6.72 9.06
N TYR A 269 0.50 -5.73 8.22
CA TYR A 269 0.70 -5.83 6.78
C TYR A 269 2.14 -6.16 6.40
N ARG A 270 3.11 -5.50 7.05
CA ARG A 270 4.54 -5.77 6.79
C ARG A 270 4.93 -7.20 7.13
N LEU A 271 4.45 -7.75 8.25
CA LEU A 271 4.69 -9.13 8.64
C LEU A 271 4.06 -10.10 7.64
N SER A 272 2.77 -9.92 7.31
CA SER A 272 2.06 -10.74 6.33
C SER A 272 2.69 -10.70 4.93
N LEU A 273 3.23 -9.54 4.52
CA LEU A 273 3.99 -9.41 3.27
C LEU A 273 5.29 -10.21 3.30
N GLY A 274 5.95 -10.31 4.45
CA GLY A 274 7.16 -11.14 4.61
C GLY A 274 6.84 -12.63 4.46
N ASP A 275 5.74 -13.09 5.07
CA ASP A 275 5.28 -14.47 4.92
C ASP A 275 4.90 -14.77 3.47
N ALA A 276 4.18 -13.85 2.82
CA ALA A 276 3.83 -13.97 1.41
C ALA A 276 5.06 -13.95 0.50
N GLU A 277 6.08 -13.15 0.81
CA GLU A 277 7.36 -13.12 0.08
C GLU A 277 8.06 -14.47 0.15
N HIS A 278 8.11 -15.09 1.33
CA HIS A 278 8.73 -16.41 1.49
C HIS A 278 7.99 -17.48 0.69
N LYS A 279 6.64 -17.52 0.78
CA LYS A 279 5.81 -18.44 -0.01
C LYS A 279 6.00 -18.23 -1.50
N ALA A 280 6.01 -16.97 -1.94
CA ALA A 280 6.23 -16.60 -3.32
C ALA A 280 7.59 -17.07 -3.83
N ALA A 281 8.66 -16.90 -3.05
CA ALA A 281 9.99 -17.38 -3.41
C ALA A 281 10.03 -18.91 -3.62
N VAL A 282 9.37 -19.68 -2.74
CA VAL A 282 9.27 -21.14 -2.87
C VAL A 282 8.44 -21.54 -4.10
N ASN A 283 7.29 -20.93 -4.30
CA ASN A 283 6.42 -21.20 -5.44
C ASN A 283 7.11 -20.88 -6.77
N TRP A 284 7.84 -19.76 -6.81
CA TRP A 284 8.63 -19.36 -7.96
C TRP A 284 9.76 -20.34 -8.29
N ALA A 285 10.51 -20.77 -7.28
CA ALA A 285 11.57 -21.76 -7.48
C ALA A 285 11.01 -23.07 -8.04
N ARG A 286 9.84 -23.51 -7.56
CA ARG A 286 9.13 -24.68 -8.10
C ARG A 286 8.71 -24.48 -9.55
N GLN A 287 8.17 -23.32 -9.90
CA GLN A 287 7.76 -23.01 -11.28
C GLN A 287 8.95 -23.01 -12.24
N ILE A 288 10.07 -22.40 -11.85
CA ILE A 288 11.30 -22.40 -12.67
C ILE A 288 11.76 -23.84 -12.92
N ALA A 289 11.84 -24.67 -11.88
CA ALA A 289 12.24 -26.08 -12.01
C ALA A 289 11.29 -26.89 -12.91
N LEU A 290 9.98 -26.61 -12.88
CA LEU A 290 9.01 -27.26 -13.77
C LEU A 290 9.19 -26.81 -15.22
N LEU A 291 9.48 -25.53 -15.46
CA LEU A 291 9.74 -25.01 -16.81
C LEU A 291 11.01 -25.61 -17.40
N GLU A 292 12.07 -25.73 -16.62
CA GLU A 292 13.32 -26.39 -17.04
C GLU A 292 13.06 -27.85 -17.44
N ARG A 293 12.30 -28.60 -16.65
CA ARG A 293 11.91 -29.99 -16.98
C ARG A 293 11.07 -30.05 -18.25
N TYR A 294 10.13 -29.13 -18.43
CA TYR A 294 9.31 -29.06 -19.63
C TYR A 294 10.16 -28.78 -20.87
N GLN A 295 11.09 -27.82 -20.80
CA GLN A 295 12.01 -27.49 -21.89
C GLN A 295 12.93 -28.67 -22.22
N GLN A 296 13.44 -29.38 -21.23
CA GLN A 296 14.25 -30.60 -21.42
C GLN A 296 13.44 -31.70 -22.11
N SER A 297 12.20 -31.95 -21.68
CA SER A 297 11.32 -32.94 -22.30
C SER A 297 10.94 -32.57 -23.73
N ALA A 298 10.68 -31.29 -24.00
CA ALA A 298 10.37 -30.79 -25.34
C ALA A 298 11.59 -30.92 -26.28
N ALA A 299 12.79 -30.62 -25.79
CA ALA A 299 14.02 -30.79 -26.55
C ALA A 299 14.32 -32.27 -26.87
N ALA A 300 14.04 -33.19 -25.94
CA ALA A 300 14.19 -34.63 -26.16
C ALA A 300 13.14 -35.22 -27.12
N ALA A 301 11.95 -34.61 -27.18
CA ALA A 301 10.84 -35.07 -28.03
C ALA A 301 10.93 -34.54 -29.47
N SER A 302 11.74 -33.52 -29.76
CA SER A 302 11.97 -33.02 -31.12
C SER A 302 12.71 -34.11 -31.92
N PRO A 303 12.05 -34.86 -32.82
CA PRO A 303 12.73 -35.85 -33.63
C PRO A 303 13.81 -35.15 -34.46
N SER A 304 14.95 -35.81 -34.67
CA SER A 304 16.00 -35.30 -35.55
C SER A 304 15.49 -35.25 -37.00
N GLU A 305 14.77 -34.20 -37.38
CA GLU A 305 14.31 -33.92 -38.75
C GLU A 305 15.48 -33.56 -39.71
N SER A 306 16.68 -34.12 -39.47
CA SER A 306 17.88 -33.90 -40.27
C SER A 306 18.53 -35.23 -40.68
N ALA A 307 17.73 -36.12 -41.28
CA ALA A 307 18.23 -37.27 -42.03
C ALA A 307 17.34 -37.55 -43.24
#